data_AF-A0A7C3FIE6-F1
#
_entry.id   AF-A0A7C3FIE6-F1
#
_cell.length_a   1.000
_cell.length_b   1.000
_cell.length_c   1.000
_cell.angle_alpha   90.00
_cell.angle_beta   90.00
_cell.angle_gamma   90.00
#
_symmetry.space_group_name_H-M   'P 1'
#
loop_
_entity.id
_entity.type
_entity.pdbx_description
1 polymer ?
#
loop_
_entity_poly.entity_id
_entity_poly.type
_entity_poly.pdbx_seq_one_letter_code
_entity_poly.pdbx_strand_id
1 'polypeptide(L)'
;MEDYLSFRKMITPIIIKVLFWIGVAVSVISGLVMIGGSFGRYGGGATTFLMGLFTIILGPVAVRIYCEIIILFFRINDTLTEIREALAKKK
;
A
#
# COMPACT_ATOMS: atom_id res chain seq x y z
N MET A 1 -25.68 -12.14 12.45
CA MET A 1 -25.45 -11.28 11.26
C MET A 1 -25.40 -9.78 11.59
N GLU A 2 -25.57 -9.37 12.86
CA GLU A 2 -25.43 -7.95 13.27
C GLU A 2 -23.98 -7.50 13.49
N ASP A 3 -23.02 -8.42 13.54
CA ASP A 3 -21.61 -8.10 13.79
C ASP A 3 -20.93 -7.41 12.58
N TYR A 4 -21.44 -7.62 11.36
CA TYR A 4 -20.99 -6.93 10.15
C TYR A 4 -21.47 -5.48 10.07
N LEU A 5 -22.58 -5.14 10.75
CA LEU A 5 -23.12 -3.79 10.83
C LEU A 5 -22.58 -3.01 12.04
N SER A 6 -21.95 -3.72 12.99
CA SER A 6 -21.38 -3.14 14.20
C SER A 6 -20.04 -2.40 13.98
N PHE A 7 -19.49 -2.35 12.76
CA PHE A 7 -18.19 -1.71 12.48
C PHE A 7 -17.04 -2.16 13.41
N ARG A 8 -17.21 -3.29 14.11
CA ARG A 8 -16.32 -3.73 15.21
C ARG A 8 -15.03 -4.36 14.68
N LYS A 9 -15.07 -4.84 13.44
CA LYS A 9 -13.89 -5.32 12.73
C LYS A 9 -13.59 -4.33 11.63
N MET A 10 -12.51 -3.57 11.77
CA MET A 10 -12.06 -2.69 10.70
C MET A 10 -11.81 -3.54 9.45
N ILE A 11 -12.61 -3.35 8.40
CA ILE A 11 -12.39 -3.96 7.07
C ILE A 11 -11.23 -3.23 6.36
N THR A 12 -10.93 -2.01 6.80
CA THR A 12 -9.90 -1.11 6.29
C THR A 12 -8.51 -1.75 6.12
N PRO A 13 -7.97 -2.55 7.07
CA PRO A 13 -6.66 -3.19 6.90
C PRO A 13 -6.64 -4.18 5.73
N ILE A 14 -7.77 -4.84 5.43
CA ILE A 14 -7.88 -5.78 4.31
C ILE A 14 -7.94 -5.01 2.99
N ILE A 15 -8.73 -3.93 2.94
CA ILE A 15 -8.82 -3.05 1.76
C ILE A 15 -7.44 -2.47 1.41
N ILE A 16 -6.68 -2.02 2.41
CA ILE A 16 -5.33 -1.47 2.19
C ILE A 16 -4.37 -2.52 1.63
N LYS A 17 -4.47 -3.79 2.04
CA LYS A 17 -3.65 -4.88 1.46
C LYS A 17 -3.95 -5.11 -0.03
N VAL A 18 -5.21 -5.00 -0.44
CA VAL A 18 -5.60 -5.10 -1.86
C VAL A 18 -5.07 -3.89 -2.63
N LEU A 19 -5.23 -2.68 -2.08
CA LEU A 19 -4.67 -1.46 -2.67
C LEU A 19 -3.14 -1.51 -2.80
N PHE A 20 -2.43 -2.11 -1.84
CA PHE A 20 -0.98 -2.31 -1.91
C PHE A 20 -0.60 -3.11 -3.16
N TRP A 21 -1.24 -4.26 -3.37
CA TRP A 21 -0.97 -5.11 -4.54
C TRP A 21 -1.26 -4.38 -5.86
N ILE A 22 -2.34 -3.60 -5.91
CA ILE A 22 -2.66 -2.76 -7.07
C ILE A 22 -1.59 -1.68 -7.27
N GLY A 23 -1.18 -0.98 -6.21
CA GLY A 23 -0.15 0.07 -6.29
C GLY A 23 1.22 -0.46 -6.72
N VAL A 24 1.59 -1.66 -6.27
CA VAL A 24 2.79 -2.38 -6.74
C VAL A 24 2.65 -2.73 -8.22
N ALA A 25 1.52 -3.28 -8.65
CA ALA A 25 1.28 -3.62 -10.05
C ALA A 25 1.37 -2.37 -10.96
N VAL A 26 0.76 -1.26 -10.56
CA VAL A 26 0.84 0.01 -11.28
C VAL A 26 2.28 0.53 -11.34
N SER A 27 3.04 0.43 -10.24
CA SER A 27 4.45 0.87 -10.20
C SER A 27 5.35 0.05 -11.12
N VAL A 28 5.10 -1.27 -11.20
CA VAL A 28 5.84 -2.16 -12.10
C VAL A 28 5.46 -1.89 -13.56
N ILE A 29 4.17 -1.74 -13.86
CA ILE A 29 3.68 -1.44 -15.21
C ILE A 29 4.20 -0.09 -15.69
N SER A 30 4.14 0.95 -14.85
CA SER A 30 4.62 2.29 -15.21
C SER A 30 6.12 2.31 -15.49
N GLY A 31 6.92 1.62 -14.68
CA GLY A 31 8.36 1.48 -14.93
C GLY A 31 8.67 0.69 -16.21
N LEU A 32 7.92 -0.39 -16.51
CA LEU A 32 8.05 -1.12 -17.76
C LEU A 32 7.69 -0.27 -18.98
N VAL A 33 6.62 0.53 -18.89
CA VAL A 33 6.22 1.46 -19.95
C VAL A 33 7.28 2.54 -20.16
N MET A 34 7.87 3.09 -19.10
CA MET A 34 8.98 4.04 -19.21
C MET A 34 10.20 3.42 -19.88
N ILE A 35 10.57 2.19 -19.51
CA ILE A 35 11.68 1.45 -20.14
C ILE A 35 11.38 1.19 -21.62
N GLY A 36 10.18 0.71 -21.96
CA GLY A 36 9.78 0.45 -23.34
C GLY A 36 9.75 1.71 -24.20
N GLY A 37 9.27 2.82 -23.66
CA GLY A 37 9.29 4.14 -24.32
C GLY A 37 10.68 4.73 -24.51
N SER A 38 11.67 4.30 -23.70
CA SER A 38 13.06 4.78 -23.78
C SER A 38 13.78 4.33 -25.05
N PHE A 39 13.33 3.24 -25.69
CA PHE A 39 13.88 2.75 -26.97
C PHE A 39 13.26 3.41 -28.21
N GLY A 40 12.28 4.30 -28.04
CA GLY A 40 11.65 5.03 -29.13
C GLY A 40 12.54 6.15 -29.69
N ARG A 41 12.26 6.59 -30.93
CA ARG A 41 13.00 7.67 -31.64
C ARG A 41 13.00 9.03 -30.93
N TYR A 42 12.09 9.21 -29.95
CA TYR A 42 11.96 10.38 -29.06
C TYR A 42 12.22 10.04 -27.57
N GLY A 43 12.62 8.80 -27.27
CA GLY A 43 12.93 8.39 -25.90
C GLY A 43 14.18 9.12 -25.41
N GLY A 44 14.16 9.65 -24.19
CA GLY A 44 15.27 10.40 -23.59
C GLY A 44 16.52 9.56 -23.27
N GLY A 45 16.73 8.46 -24.00
CA GLY A 45 17.91 7.62 -24.00
C GLY A 45 18.16 6.93 -22.66
N ALA A 46 19.44 6.79 -22.32
CA ALA A 46 19.90 6.12 -21.11
C ALA A 46 19.29 6.71 -19.82
N THR A 47 18.98 8.01 -19.81
CA THR A 47 18.42 8.72 -18.66
C THR A 47 17.00 8.23 -18.32
N THR A 48 16.15 8.04 -19.34
CA THR A 48 14.77 7.57 -19.15
C THR A 48 14.73 6.09 -18.78
N PHE A 49 15.69 5.31 -19.29
CA PHE A 49 15.88 3.91 -18.92
C PHE A 49 16.31 3.76 -17.45
N LEU A 50 17.31 4.54 -17.01
CA LEU A 50 17.76 4.58 -15.61
C LEU A 50 16.64 5.01 -14.67
N MET A 51 15.85 6.03 -15.05
CA MET A 51 14.69 6.46 -14.27
C MET A 51 13.62 5.37 -14.19
N GLY A 52 13.29 4.69 -15.29
CA GLY A 52 12.33 3.58 -15.28
C GLY A 52 12.78 2.40 -14.40
N LEU A 53 14.09 2.08 -14.40
CA LEU A 53 14.66 1.07 -13.53
C LEU A 53 14.58 1.48 -12.04
N PHE A 54 14.92 2.74 -11.74
CA PHE A 54 14.76 3.29 -10.40
C PHE A 54 13.29 3.29 -9.95
N THR A 55 12.34 3.60 -10.83
CA THR A 55 10.90 3.57 -10.52
C THR A 55 10.40 2.16 -10.24
N ILE A 56 10.90 1.13 -10.95
CA ILE A 56 10.56 -0.28 -10.67
C ILE A 56 11.07 -0.75 -9.30
N ILE A 57 12.21 -0.24 -8.84
CA ILE A 57 12.79 -0.64 -7.56
C ILE A 57 12.23 0.21 -6.41
N LEU A 58 12.28 1.54 -6.55
CA LEU A 58 11.83 2.47 -5.52
C LEU A 58 10.30 2.56 -5.41
N GLY A 59 9.56 2.38 -6.51
CA GLY A 59 8.09 2.47 -6.51
C GLY A 59 7.45 1.48 -5.55
N PRO A 60 7.70 0.16 -5.69
CA PRO A 60 7.17 -0.85 -4.76
C PRO A 60 7.66 -0.66 -3.32
N VAL A 61 8.91 -0.22 -3.12
CA VAL A 61 9.46 0.04 -1.78
C VAL A 61 8.74 1.21 -1.11
N ALA A 62 8.53 2.32 -1.82
CA ALA A 62 7.79 3.46 -1.31
C ALA A 62 6.33 3.08 -1.01
N VAL A 63 5.66 2.40 -1.93
CA VAL A 63 4.28 1.90 -1.73
C VAL A 63 4.20 1.00 -0.50
N ARG A 64 5.20 0.13 -0.28
CA ARG A 64 5.27 -0.73 0.91
C ARG A 64 5.36 0.08 2.20
N ILE A 65 6.29 1.05 2.26
CA ILE A 65 6.47 1.89 3.46
C ILE A 65 5.18 2.67 3.78
N TYR A 66 4.56 3.30 2.78
CA TYR A 66 3.32 4.04 2.97
C TYR A 66 2.18 3.13 3.45
N CYS A 67 1.99 1.97 2.81
CA CYS A 67 0.95 1.02 3.21
C CYS A 67 1.19 0.45 4.62
N GLU A 68 2.43 0.15 4.99
CA GLU A 68 2.79 -0.35 6.33
C GLU A 68 2.41 0.65 7.41
N ILE A 69 2.71 1.94 7.20
CA ILE A 69 2.39 3.01 8.16
C ILE A 69 0.87 3.14 8.33
N ILE A 70 0.10 3.14 7.23
CA ILE A 70 -1.36 3.25 7.30
C ILE A 70 -1.97 2.05 8.05
N ILE A 71 -1.55 0.82 7.71
CA ILE A 71 -2.03 -0.39 8.39
C ILE A 71 -1.65 -0.36 9.88
N LEU A 72 -0.45 0.10 10.20
CA LEU A 72 0.03 0.20 11.58
C LEU A 72 -0.84 1.16 12.41
N PHE A 73 -1.25 2.31 11.87
CA PHE A 73 -2.17 3.22 12.54
C PHE A 73 -3.51 2.55 12.86
N PHE A 74 -4.10 1.83 11.91
CA PHE A 74 -5.35 1.10 12.14
C PHE A 74 -5.18 -0.03 13.16
N ARG A 75 -4.05 -0.75 13.13
CA ARG A 75 -3.74 -1.80 14.11
C ARG A 75 -3.63 -1.23 15.53
N ILE A 76 -2.99 -0.08 15.70
CA ILE A 76 -2.91 0.59 17.01
C ILE A 76 -4.32 0.93 17.52
N ASN A 77 -5.22 1.39 16.65
CA ASN A 77 -6.60 1.70 17.02
C ASN A 77 -7.37 0.46 17.51
N ASP A 78 -7.22 -0.67 16.82
CA ASP A 78 -7.80 -1.97 17.24
C ASP A 78 -7.28 -2.38 18.62
N THR A 79 -5.96 -2.39 18.83
CA THR A 79 -5.35 -2.76 20.13
C THR A 79 -5.84 -1.84 21.26
N LEU A 80 -6.01 -0.55 21.00
CA LEU A 80 -6.52 0.40 22.00
C LEU A 80 -7.98 0.12 22.36
N THR A 81 -8.80 -0.24 21.36
CA THR A 81 -10.20 -0.62 21.54
C THR A 81 -10.31 -1.91 22.36
N GLU A 82 -9.48 -2.91 22.07
CA GLU A 82 -9.41 -4.16 22.84
C GLU A 82 -9.03 -3.91 24.31
N ILE A 83 -8.04 -3.06 24.58
CA ILE A 83 -7.64 -2.70 25.96
C ILE A 83 -8.80 -2.03 26.69
N ARG A 84 -9.53 -1.12 26.04
CA ARG A 84 -10.70 -0.44 26.62
C ARG A 84 -11.80 -1.44 26.99
N GLU A 85 -12.13 -2.38 26.10
CA GLU A 85 -13.14 -3.41 26.37
C GLU A 85 -12.69 -4.36 27.50
N ALA A 86 -11.42 -4.76 27.51
CA ALA A 86 -10.85 -5.60 28.57
C ALA A 86 -10.91 -4.93 29.95
N LEU A 87 -10.65 -3.61 30.03
CA LEU A 87 -10.80 -2.83 31.27
C LEU A 87 -12.26 -2.67 31.70
N ALA A 88 -13.17 -2.45 30.74
CA ALA A 88 -14.60 -2.31 31.04
C ALA A 88 -15.21 -3.59 31.61
N LYS A 89 -14.76 -4.77 31.15
CA LYS A 89 -15.24 -6.07 31.63
C LYS A 89 -14.69 -6.47 33.00
N LYS A 90 -13.62 -5.80 33.45
CA LYS A 90 -12.98 -6.03 34.76
C LYS A 90 -13.61 -5.19 35.89
N LYS A 91 -14.54 -4.30 35.55
CA LYS A 91 -15.28 -3.45 36.47
C LYS A 91 -16.70 -3.98 36.64
#